data_AF-A0A533X4Z3-F1
#
_entry.id   AF-A0A533X4Z3-F1
#
_cell.length_a   1.000
_cell.length_b   1.000
_cell.length_c   1.000
_cell.angle_alpha   90.00
_cell.angle_beta   90.00
_cell.angle_gamma   90.00
#
_symmetry.space_group_name_H-M   'P 1'
#
loop_
_entity.id
_entity.type
_entity.pdbx_description
1 polymer ?
#
loop_
_entity_poly.entity_id
_entity_poly.type
_entity_poly.pdbx_seq_one_letter_code
_entity_poly.pdbx_strand_id
1 'polypeptide(L)'
;TLATIKDVAPFESIHYVSEPVVTIAVEPKHPRDLPKLVEGMRRLNIEDPNLIVTINEETGETLMAGMGVLHLEIATTMLQQQGLEIVQSQPIINYRETVRVPAGPVMSRSPNRHNKIFMEVMPLSPDIVELIRNGTISETADKKSIQKTLREHGWDSDEARSVVAVDERGNMMTETTKGVQYLQESMASIRSGFEDIMKNGPLAYEFCRGIKCTLTNYVPHEDPAHRTYAQLMPASRRAILGAMLTANPTLLEPVLGIEVKGPTELIGAVTGVISGKRGKLVNIEQKEVLTVIEGEVPAAETFDLSEVMRGATAGKAVWNTHFKLWQAVPTNMLYPLVTEIRKRKGLSPEPPNPAEFIDKE
;
A
#
# COMPACT_ATOMS: atom_id res chain seq x y z
N THR A 1 -22.40 -15.62 -5.75
CA THR A 1 -23.75 -16.05 -5.34
C THR A 1 -24.31 -17.05 -6.32
N LEU A 2 -24.81 -18.19 -5.83
CA LEU A 2 -25.60 -19.11 -6.64
C LEU A 2 -27.07 -18.87 -6.33
N ALA A 3 -27.87 -18.60 -7.36
CA ALA A 3 -29.31 -18.33 -7.22
C ALA A 3 -30.10 -19.01 -8.33
N THR A 4 -31.29 -19.51 -7.99
CA THR A 4 -32.23 -20.12 -8.93
C THR A 4 -32.87 -19.09 -9.87
N ILE A 5 -32.92 -17.82 -9.44
CA ILE A 5 -33.48 -16.68 -10.17
C ILE A 5 -32.37 -15.72 -10.60
N LYS A 6 -32.50 -15.16 -11.82
CA LYS A 6 -31.41 -14.52 -12.56
C LYS A 6 -31.02 -13.12 -12.04
N ASP A 7 -31.92 -12.43 -11.35
CA ASP A 7 -31.78 -11.03 -10.94
C ASP A 7 -31.72 -10.85 -9.41
N VAL A 8 -31.07 -11.79 -8.72
CA VAL A 8 -30.84 -11.68 -7.28
C VAL A 8 -29.61 -10.82 -7.04
N ALA A 9 -29.74 -9.86 -6.13
CA ALA A 9 -28.60 -9.09 -5.65
C ALA A 9 -27.50 -10.05 -5.16
N PRO A 10 -26.27 -9.96 -5.68
CA PRO A 10 -25.19 -10.81 -5.22
C PRO A 10 -24.89 -10.55 -3.74
N PHE A 11 -24.29 -11.53 -3.07
CA PHE A 11 -23.71 -11.33 -1.76
C PHE A 11 -22.48 -10.46 -1.93
N GLU A 12 -22.17 -9.68 -0.89
CA GLU A 12 -20.94 -8.91 -0.81
C GLU A 12 -19.72 -9.84 -0.97
N SER A 13 -18.66 -9.31 -1.58
CA SER A 13 -17.39 -10.02 -1.70
C SER A 13 -16.82 -10.33 -0.33
N ILE A 14 -16.16 -11.48 -0.20
CA ILE A 14 -15.37 -11.80 0.99
C ILE A 14 -14.15 -10.87 0.97
N HIS A 15 -14.15 -9.87 1.85
CA HIS A 15 -13.02 -8.98 2.05
C HIS A 15 -12.09 -9.61 3.09
N TYR A 16 -10.91 -10.03 2.65
CA TYR A 16 -9.85 -10.47 3.56
C TYR A 16 -9.21 -9.23 4.19
N VAL A 17 -9.06 -9.25 5.52
CA VAL A 17 -8.55 -8.12 6.33
C VAL A 17 -7.03 -7.92 6.14
N SER A 18 -6.36 -8.79 5.38
CA SER A 18 -4.91 -8.85 5.22
C SER A 18 -4.47 -8.53 3.79
N GLU A 19 -3.72 -7.44 3.62
CA GLU A 19 -3.04 -7.10 2.38
C GLU A 19 -1.79 -7.98 2.19
N PRO A 20 -1.45 -8.39 0.96
CA PRO A 20 -0.19 -9.08 0.71
C PRO A 20 0.99 -8.11 0.84
N VAL A 21 1.92 -8.45 1.72
CA VAL A 21 3.04 -7.61 2.14
C VAL A 21 4.39 -8.05 1.57
N VAL A 22 4.47 -9.28 1.06
CA VAL A 22 5.68 -9.83 0.44
C VAL A 22 5.35 -10.26 -0.99
N THR A 23 6.26 -10.02 -1.92
CA THR A 23 6.16 -10.44 -3.32
C THR A 23 7.40 -11.20 -3.74
N ILE A 24 7.24 -12.26 -4.54
CA ILE A 24 8.32 -12.96 -5.25
C ILE A 24 8.00 -12.97 -6.75
N ALA A 25 9.03 -12.94 -7.59
CA ALA A 25 8.89 -13.33 -8.99
C ALA A 25 9.03 -14.85 -9.10
N VAL A 26 8.14 -15.47 -9.86
CA VAL A 26 8.08 -16.92 -10.08
C VAL A 26 8.08 -17.18 -11.58
N GLU A 27 9.06 -17.94 -12.05
CA GLU A 27 9.16 -18.34 -13.45
C GLU A 27 9.37 -19.85 -13.57
N PRO A 28 8.87 -20.50 -14.64
CA PRO A 28 9.20 -21.89 -14.87
C PRO A 28 10.63 -21.98 -15.41
N LYS A 29 11.39 -22.98 -14.94
CA LYS A 29 12.74 -23.24 -15.45
C LYS A 29 12.76 -23.56 -16.95
N HIS A 30 11.66 -24.11 -17.45
CA HIS A 30 11.46 -24.39 -18.86
C HIS A 30 10.30 -23.56 -19.41
N PRO A 31 10.52 -22.72 -20.44
CA PRO A 31 9.47 -21.88 -21.03
C PRO A 31 8.25 -22.67 -21.55
N ARG A 32 8.44 -23.95 -21.89
CA ARG A 32 7.37 -24.86 -22.33
C ARG A 32 6.28 -25.08 -21.27
N ASP A 33 6.63 -24.90 -20.00
CA ASP A 33 5.72 -25.15 -18.87
C ASP A 33 5.04 -23.86 -18.38
N LEU A 34 5.22 -22.72 -19.07
CA LEU A 34 4.49 -21.47 -18.80
C LEU A 34 2.97 -21.66 -18.72
N PRO A 35 2.30 -22.38 -19.64
CA PRO A 35 0.85 -22.59 -19.54
C PRO A 35 0.44 -23.35 -18.28
N LYS A 36 1.27 -24.32 -17.84
CA LYS A 36 1.02 -25.08 -16.61
C LYS A 36 1.23 -24.22 -15.37
N LEU A 37 2.23 -23.34 -15.37
CA LEU A 37 2.43 -22.37 -14.29
C LEU A 37 1.19 -21.48 -14.16
N VAL A 38 0.73 -20.89 -15.26
CA VAL A 38 -0.45 -20.00 -15.24
C VAL A 38 -1.69 -20.73 -14.70
N GLU A 39 -1.93 -21.98 -15.12
CA GLU A 39 -3.06 -22.76 -14.62
C GLU A 39 -2.89 -23.14 -13.13
N GLY A 40 -1.69 -23.56 -12.71
CA GLY A 40 -1.39 -23.88 -11.32
C GLY A 40 -1.55 -22.66 -10.40
N MET A 41 -1.09 -21.49 -10.85
CA MET A 41 -1.24 -20.21 -10.17
C MET A 41 -2.70 -19.78 -10.06
N ARG A 42 -3.47 -19.96 -11.13
CA ARG A 42 -4.91 -19.70 -11.12
C ARG A 42 -5.63 -20.59 -10.12
N ARG A 43 -5.25 -21.87 -10.04
CA ARG A 43 -5.82 -22.80 -9.07
C ARG A 43 -5.46 -22.41 -7.63
N LEU A 44 -4.21 -22.03 -7.38
CA LEU A 44 -3.76 -21.55 -6.07
C LEU A 44 -4.50 -20.28 -5.63
N ASN A 45 -4.77 -19.34 -6.53
CA ASN A 45 -5.54 -18.13 -6.21
C ASN A 45 -6.99 -18.47 -5.83
N ILE A 46 -7.59 -19.47 -6.48
CA ILE A 46 -8.94 -19.96 -6.10
C ILE A 46 -8.91 -20.66 -4.73
N GLU A 47 -7.83 -21.40 -4.43
CA GLU A 47 -7.66 -22.11 -3.15
C GLU A 47 -7.35 -21.14 -1.98
N ASP A 48 -6.47 -20.17 -2.20
CA ASP A 48 -6.15 -19.09 -1.25
C ASP A 48 -6.27 -17.71 -1.91
N PRO A 49 -7.37 -16.99 -1.65
CA PRO A 49 -7.59 -15.65 -2.18
C PRO A 49 -6.61 -14.58 -1.68
N ASN A 50 -5.78 -14.87 -0.66
CA ASN A 50 -4.74 -13.94 -0.19
C ASN A 50 -3.47 -14.00 -1.06
N LEU A 51 -3.38 -14.95 -2.00
CA LEU A 51 -2.33 -15.01 -3.00
C LEU A 51 -2.73 -14.20 -4.23
N ILE A 52 -2.12 -13.03 -4.38
CA ILE A 52 -2.33 -12.17 -5.54
C ILE A 52 -1.26 -12.47 -6.58
N VAL A 53 -1.70 -12.87 -7.77
CA VAL A 53 -0.82 -13.14 -8.91
C VAL A 53 -0.99 -12.02 -9.92
N THR A 54 0.12 -11.37 -10.29
CA THR A 54 0.15 -10.29 -11.28
C THR A 54 1.25 -10.56 -12.29
N ILE A 55 1.02 -10.28 -13.56
CA ILE A 55 2.07 -10.32 -14.58
C ILE A 55 2.59 -8.90 -14.76
N ASN A 56 3.90 -8.71 -14.63
CA ASN A 56 4.51 -7.44 -14.94
C ASN A 56 4.55 -7.27 -16.46
N GLU A 57 3.80 -6.32 -17.00
CA GLU A 57 3.70 -6.08 -18.44
C GLU A 57 5.03 -5.59 -19.07
N GLU A 58 5.91 -4.99 -18.27
CA GLU A 58 7.20 -4.46 -18.75
C GLU A 58 8.28 -5.55 -18.83
N THR A 59 8.38 -6.40 -17.79
CA THR A 59 9.41 -7.45 -17.72
C THR A 59 8.91 -8.80 -18.23
N GLY A 60 7.60 -9.02 -18.29
CA GLY A 60 6.97 -10.30 -18.58
C GLY A 60 7.02 -11.29 -17.40
N GLU A 61 7.61 -10.89 -16.26
CA GLU A 61 7.75 -11.75 -15.08
C GLU A 61 6.40 -11.92 -14.37
N THR A 62 6.16 -13.12 -13.83
CA THR A 62 4.97 -13.38 -13.00
C THR A 62 5.30 -13.13 -11.54
N LEU A 63 4.63 -12.15 -10.93
CA LEU A 63 4.75 -11.80 -9.54
C LEU A 63 3.67 -12.50 -8.70
N MET A 64 4.07 -13.12 -7.60
CA MET A 64 3.20 -13.72 -6.60
C MET A 64 3.37 -12.95 -5.28
N ALA A 65 2.28 -12.35 -4.81
CA ALA A 65 2.24 -11.61 -3.55
C ALA A 65 1.43 -12.36 -2.50
N GLY A 66 1.90 -12.36 -1.25
CA GLY A 66 1.28 -13.07 -0.14
C GLY A 66 1.50 -12.39 1.20
N MET A 67 0.93 -12.97 2.26
CA MET A 67 0.94 -12.42 3.62
C MET A 67 2.31 -12.48 4.32
N GLY A 68 3.24 -13.31 3.83
CA GLY A 68 4.52 -13.52 4.47
C GLY A 68 5.40 -14.50 3.70
N VAL A 69 6.65 -14.60 4.12
CA VAL A 69 7.68 -15.41 3.44
C VAL A 69 7.32 -16.89 3.46
N LEU A 70 6.91 -17.41 4.61
CA LEU A 70 6.48 -18.81 4.76
C LEU A 70 5.27 -19.15 3.89
N HIS A 71 4.34 -18.21 3.73
CA HIS A 71 3.16 -18.41 2.89
C HIS A 71 3.58 -18.61 1.43
N LEU A 72 4.48 -17.76 0.92
CA LEU A 72 5.00 -17.89 -0.44
C LEU A 72 5.85 -19.17 -0.64
N GLU A 73 6.62 -19.58 0.38
CA GLU A 73 7.38 -20.83 0.37
C GLU A 73 6.47 -22.07 0.25
N ILE A 74 5.35 -22.08 0.96
CA ILE A 74 4.36 -23.15 0.86
C ILE A 74 3.70 -23.13 -0.53
N ALA A 75 3.29 -21.97 -1.02
CA ALA A 75 2.65 -21.83 -2.32
C ALA A 75 3.56 -22.32 -3.47
N THR A 76 4.85 -21.95 -3.44
CA THR A 76 5.86 -22.40 -4.40
C THR A 76 6.13 -23.91 -4.29
N THR A 77 6.18 -24.45 -3.07
CA THR A 77 6.30 -25.90 -2.85
C THR A 77 5.09 -26.66 -3.43
N MET A 78 3.87 -26.14 -3.27
CA MET A 78 2.66 -26.75 -3.83
C MET A 78 2.67 -26.76 -5.36
N LEU A 79 3.23 -25.74 -6.01
CA LEU A 79 3.46 -25.74 -7.46
C LEU A 79 4.48 -26.81 -7.87
N GLN A 80 5.59 -26.93 -7.13
CA GLN A 80 6.62 -27.92 -7.42
C GLN A 80 6.12 -29.36 -7.28
N GLN A 81 5.25 -29.62 -6.29
CA GLN A 81 4.63 -30.93 -6.12
C GLN A 81 3.72 -31.34 -7.28
N GLN A 82 3.26 -30.41 -8.12
CA GLN A 82 2.52 -30.70 -9.35
C GLN A 82 3.44 -31.05 -10.52
N GLY A 83 4.74 -31.22 -10.28
CA GLY A 83 5.74 -31.56 -11.30
C GLY A 83 6.23 -30.35 -12.08
N LEU A 84 6.12 -29.14 -11.52
CA LEU A 84 6.59 -27.91 -12.14
C LEU A 84 7.93 -27.46 -11.53
N GLU A 85 9.00 -27.45 -12.33
CA GLU A 85 10.26 -26.86 -11.88
C GLU A 85 10.20 -25.33 -12.02
N ILE A 86 10.19 -24.63 -10.89
CA ILE A 86 10.13 -23.15 -10.82
C ILE A 86 11.44 -22.56 -10.28
N VAL A 87 11.76 -21.36 -10.77
CA VAL A 87 12.81 -20.48 -10.25
C VAL A 87 12.11 -19.30 -9.58
N GLN A 88 12.56 -18.96 -8.37
CA GLN A 88 12.00 -17.86 -7.59
C GLN A 88 13.04 -16.77 -7.33
N SER A 89 12.62 -15.51 -7.36
CA SER A 89 13.47 -14.40 -6.92
C SER A 89 13.59 -14.34 -5.40
N GLN A 90 14.48 -13.48 -4.92
CA GLN A 90 14.45 -13.09 -3.51
C GLN A 90 13.11 -12.42 -3.17
N PRO A 91 12.52 -12.66 -1.98
CA PRO A 91 11.29 -12.02 -1.58
C PRO A 91 11.49 -10.53 -1.33
N ILE A 92 10.55 -9.73 -1.82
CA ILE A 92 10.57 -8.27 -1.75
C ILE A 92 9.43 -7.82 -0.86
N ILE A 93 9.70 -6.89 0.06
CA ILE A 93 8.65 -6.24 0.85
C ILE A 93 7.97 -5.17 0.00
N ASN A 94 6.64 -5.21 0.01
CA ASN A 94 5.81 -4.18 -0.60
C ASN A 94 5.72 -3.00 0.37
N TYR A 95 6.60 -2.02 0.23
CA TYR A 95 6.51 -0.80 1.04
C TYR A 95 5.32 0.06 0.59
N ARG A 96 4.98 1.07 1.41
CA ARG A 96 4.06 2.15 1.03
C ARG A 96 4.71 3.50 1.25
N GLU A 97 4.24 4.52 0.57
CA GLU A 97 4.67 5.90 0.81
C GLU A 97 3.62 6.67 1.58
N THR A 98 4.05 7.57 2.47
CA THR A 98 3.15 8.49 3.16
C THR A 98 3.87 9.79 3.46
N VAL A 99 3.12 10.76 4.00
CA VAL A 99 3.62 12.07 4.43
C VAL A 99 3.52 12.20 5.95
N ARG A 100 4.43 12.92 6.59
CA ARG A 100 4.44 13.08 8.06
C ARG A 100 3.81 14.38 8.52
N VAL A 101 3.87 15.42 7.70
CA VAL A 101 3.38 16.76 8.04
C VAL A 101 2.49 17.29 6.92
N PRO A 102 1.53 18.20 7.21
CA PRO A 102 0.84 18.91 6.16
C PRO A 102 1.82 19.79 5.36
N ALA A 103 1.64 19.88 4.05
CA ALA A 103 2.37 20.81 3.20
C ALA A 103 1.54 21.31 2.02
N GLY A 104 1.79 22.56 1.65
CA GLY A 104 1.07 23.28 0.60
C GLY A 104 0.53 24.62 1.07
N PRO A 105 -0.26 25.31 0.24
CA PRO A 105 -0.63 24.91 -1.11
C PRO A 105 0.55 25.02 -2.10
N VAL A 106 0.78 23.98 -2.89
CA VAL A 106 1.75 23.96 -3.99
C VAL A 106 1.03 24.26 -5.30
N MET A 107 1.55 25.23 -6.06
CA MET A 107 1.04 25.60 -7.37
C MET A 107 1.82 24.90 -8.49
N SER A 108 1.09 24.36 -9.47
CA SER A 108 1.63 23.80 -10.70
C SER A 108 0.84 24.29 -11.90
N ARG A 109 1.55 24.63 -12.98
CA ARG A 109 0.97 25.04 -14.25
C ARG A 109 0.82 23.85 -15.19
N SER A 110 -0.20 23.89 -16.04
CA SER A 110 -0.31 22.95 -17.15
C SER A 110 0.86 23.12 -18.14
N PRO A 111 1.18 22.10 -18.97
CA PRO A 111 2.21 22.20 -19.99
C PRO A 111 2.04 23.42 -20.91
N ASN A 112 0.80 23.78 -21.26
CA ASN A 112 0.47 25.00 -22.02
C ASN A 112 0.49 26.31 -21.20
N ARG A 113 0.76 26.24 -19.89
CA ARG A 113 0.81 27.35 -18.92
C ARG A 113 -0.49 28.14 -18.71
N HIS A 114 -1.60 27.69 -19.27
CA HIS A 114 -2.88 28.38 -19.16
C HIS A 114 -3.67 28.05 -17.90
N ASN A 115 -3.46 26.88 -17.31
CA ASN A 115 -4.16 26.44 -16.11
C ASN A 115 -3.20 26.41 -14.92
N LYS A 116 -3.69 26.79 -13.75
CA LYS A 116 -2.95 26.69 -12.48
C LYS A 116 -3.74 25.84 -11.49
N ILE A 117 -3.12 24.83 -10.91
CA ILE A 117 -3.72 23.94 -9.92
C ILE A 117 -2.96 24.10 -8.61
N PHE A 118 -3.69 24.24 -7.49
CA PHE A 118 -3.13 24.39 -6.16
C PHE A 118 -3.54 23.20 -5.28
N MET A 119 -2.55 22.44 -4.83
CA MET A 119 -2.77 21.24 -4.02
C MET A 119 -2.09 21.37 -2.66
N GLU A 120 -2.78 20.94 -1.62
CA GLU A 120 -2.23 20.70 -0.29
C GLU A 120 -2.29 19.19 -0.01
N VAL A 121 -1.32 18.67 0.72
CA VAL A 121 -1.34 17.27 1.19
C VAL A 121 -1.16 17.24 2.70
N MET A 122 -1.80 16.27 3.34
CA MET A 122 -1.64 16.03 4.77
C MET A 122 -1.85 14.55 5.11
N PRO A 123 -1.27 14.05 6.21
CA PRO A 123 -1.54 12.70 6.68
C PRO A 123 -3.01 12.54 7.10
N LEU A 124 -3.61 11.42 6.74
CA LEU A 124 -4.88 10.97 7.30
C LEU A 124 -4.70 10.37 8.68
N SER A 125 -5.74 10.47 9.52
CA SER A 125 -5.76 9.75 10.78
C SER A 125 -5.83 8.23 10.53
N PRO A 126 -5.15 7.40 11.34
CA PRO A 126 -5.15 5.95 11.18
C PRO A 126 -6.54 5.33 11.14
N ASP A 127 -7.48 5.86 11.93
CA ASP A 127 -8.85 5.38 11.99
C ASP A 127 -9.57 5.53 10.65
N ILE A 128 -9.38 6.66 9.95
CA ILE A 128 -9.98 6.87 8.62
C ILE A 128 -9.35 5.97 7.57
N VAL A 129 -8.03 5.74 7.64
CA VAL A 129 -7.33 4.81 6.74
C VAL A 129 -7.91 3.39 6.88
N GLU A 130 -8.23 2.98 8.11
CA GLU A 130 -8.82 1.69 8.41
C GLU A 130 -10.27 1.57 7.91
N LEU A 131 -11.06 2.63 8.05
CA LEU A 131 -12.42 2.70 7.50
C LEU A 131 -12.46 2.69 5.97
N ILE A 132 -11.44 3.22 5.31
CA ILE A 132 -11.29 3.09 3.86
C ILE A 132 -10.95 1.64 3.51
N ARG A 133 -10.00 1.05 4.24
CA ARG A 133 -9.54 -0.33 4.01
C ARG A 133 -10.65 -1.37 4.17
N ASN A 134 -11.49 -1.23 5.19
CA ASN A 134 -12.58 -2.17 5.44
C ASN A 134 -13.80 -1.96 4.53
N GLY A 135 -13.76 -0.97 3.62
CA GLY A 135 -14.81 -0.67 2.66
C GLY A 135 -15.96 0.17 3.19
N THR A 136 -15.95 0.58 4.47
CA THR A 136 -16.96 1.48 5.04
C THR A 136 -16.96 2.83 4.32
N ILE A 137 -15.76 3.33 4.01
CA ILE A 137 -15.55 4.49 3.14
C ILE A 137 -14.98 3.98 1.82
N SER A 138 -15.80 3.94 0.78
CA SER A 138 -15.39 3.53 -0.57
C SER A 138 -15.85 4.53 -1.61
N GLU A 139 -15.23 4.52 -2.80
CA GLU A 139 -15.63 5.38 -3.92
C GLU A 139 -17.08 5.10 -4.37
N THR A 140 -17.53 3.85 -4.22
CA THR A 140 -18.89 3.41 -4.56
C THR A 140 -19.93 3.70 -3.47
N ALA A 141 -19.51 4.08 -2.26
CA ALA A 141 -20.44 4.36 -1.17
C ALA A 141 -21.20 5.67 -1.38
N ASP A 142 -22.43 5.72 -0.85
CA ASP A 142 -23.23 6.94 -0.88
C ASP A 142 -22.50 8.10 -0.19
N LYS A 143 -22.40 9.25 -0.87
CA LYS A 143 -21.75 10.46 -0.33
C LYS A 143 -22.29 10.88 1.04
N LYS A 144 -23.58 10.65 1.31
CA LYS A 144 -24.21 10.93 2.62
C LYS A 144 -23.68 10.01 3.72
N SER A 145 -23.43 8.74 3.40
CA SER A 145 -22.87 7.77 4.32
C SER A 145 -21.44 8.17 4.69
N ILE A 146 -20.61 8.43 3.68
CA ILE A 146 -19.23 8.91 3.86
C ILE A 146 -19.20 10.15 4.76
N GLN A 147 -20.05 11.15 4.48
CA GLN A 147 -20.14 12.36 5.29
C GLN A 147 -20.51 12.10 6.75
N LYS A 148 -21.45 11.17 7.00
CA LYS A 148 -21.87 10.81 8.35
C LYS A 148 -20.72 10.14 9.10
N THR A 149 -20.07 9.16 8.48
CA THR A 149 -18.95 8.43 9.06
C THR A 149 -17.79 9.37 9.39
N LEU A 150 -17.43 10.29 8.49
CA LEU A 150 -16.37 11.26 8.74
C LEU A 150 -16.69 12.20 9.91
N ARG A 151 -17.94 12.65 10.04
CA ARG A 151 -18.38 13.50 11.17
C ARG A 151 -18.32 12.77 12.51
N GLU A 152 -18.66 11.48 12.53
CA GLU A 152 -18.54 10.64 13.72
C GLU A 152 -17.06 10.52 14.18
N HIS A 153 -16.12 10.67 13.25
CA HIS A 153 -14.68 10.64 13.49
C HIS A 153 -14.04 12.05 13.55
N GLY A 154 -14.84 13.08 13.87
CA GLY A 154 -14.36 14.41 14.20
C GLY A 154 -14.15 15.37 13.03
N TRP A 155 -14.58 15.02 11.82
CA TRP A 155 -14.51 15.94 10.68
C TRP A 155 -15.62 16.99 10.71
N ASP A 156 -15.29 18.20 10.25
CA ASP A 156 -16.26 19.28 10.10
C ASP A 156 -17.30 18.95 9.03
N SER A 157 -18.49 19.55 9.14
CA SER A 157 -19.59 19.35 8.17
C SER A 157 -19.17 19.68 6.73
N ASP A 158 -18.41 20.75 6.56
CA ASP A 158 -17.98 21.25 5.25
C ASP A 158 -16.81 20.45 4.72
N GLU A 159 -15.89 20.03 5.60
CA GLU A 159 -14.77 19.18 5.23
C GLU A 159 -15.25 17.80 4.77
N ALA A 160 -16.18 17.18 5.49
CA ALA A 160 -16.76 15.89 5.11
C ALA A 160 -17.50 15.94 3.76
N ARG A 161 -18.06 17.10 3.39
CA ARG A 161 -18.74 17.31 2.09
C ARG A 161 -17.77 17.50 0.94
N SER A 162 -16.53 17.91 1.24
CA SER A 162 -15.52 18.21 0.22
C SER A 162 -14.88 16.98 -0.40
N VAL A 163 -15.17 15.76 0.08
CA VAL A 163 -14.61 14.52 -0.47
C VAL A 163 -15.04 14.30 -1.91
N VAL A 164 -14.06 14.21 -2.81
CA VAL A 164 -14.26 14.01 -4.26
C VAL A 164 -13.77 12.66 -4.76
N ALA A 165 -12.80 12.04 -4.09
CA ALA A 165 -12.30 10.71 -4.44
C ALA A 165 -11.79 9.97 -3.20
N VAL A 166 -11.90 8.65 -3.23
CA VAL A 166 -11.35 7.74 -2.22
C VAL A 166 -10.62 6.63 -2.96
N ASP A 167 -9.38 6.37 -2.59
CA ASP A 167 -8.58 5.26 -3.10
C ASP A 167 -8.55 4.14 -2.05
N GLU A 168 -8.80 2.91 -2.49
CA GLU A 168 -8.94 1.71 -1.65
C GLU A 168 -7.71 1.44 -0.78
N ARG A 169 -6.54 1.97 -1.16
CA ARG A 169 -5.29 1.85 -0.39
C ARG A 169 -5.24 2.76 0.84
N GLY A 170 -6.31 3.50 1.11
CA GLY A 170 -6.44 4.37 2.28
C GLY A 170 -6.03 5.82 2.01
N ASN A 171 -6.25 6.32 0.80
CA ASN A 171 -6.01 7.72 0.45
C ASN A 171 -7.32 8.40 0.07
N MET A 172 -7.37 9.72 0.18
CA MET A 172 -8.55 10.48 -0.24
C MET A 172 -8.20 11.82 -0.85
N MET A 173 -9.12 12.33 -1.65
CA MET A 173 -9.04 13.65 -2.26
C MET A 173 -10.24 14.50 -1.83
N THR A 174 -9.96 15.75 -1.47
CA THR A 174 -10.96 16.76 -1.08
C THR A 174 -10.85 18.00 -1.97
N GLU A 175 -11.94 18.77 -2.05
CA GLU A 175 -12.05 19.97 -2.88
C GLU A 175 -12.64 21.13 -2.05
N THR A 176 -11.82 22.15 -1.78
CA THR A 176 -12.18 23.30 -0.91
C THR A 176 -12.21 24.63 -1.67
N THR A 177 -12.34 24.58 -2.99
CA THR A 177 -12.33 25.77 -3.84
C THR A 177 -13.61 26.60 -3.68
N LYS A 178 -13.54 27.89 -4.02
CA LYS A 178 -14.68 28.82 -3.91
C LYS A 178 -14.88 29.58 -5.21
N GLY A 179 -16.04 29.37 -5.84
CA GLY A 179 -16.46 30.15 -7.01
C GLY A 179 -15.65 29.89 -8.29
N VAL A 180 -14.97 28.74 -8.40
CA VAL A 180 -14.16 28.41 -9.58
C VAL A 180 -15.05 27.94 -10.73
N GLN A 181 -15.04 28.69 -11.83
CA GLN A 181 -15.74 28.32 -13.05
C GLN A 181 -15.09 27.08 -13.68
N TYR A 182 -15.87 26.28 -14.42
CA TYR A 182 -15.37 25.12 -15.19
C TYR A 182 -14.67 24.00 -14.38
N LEU A 183 -14.78 24.02 -13.04
CA LEU A 183 -14.16 23.01 -12.19
C LEU A 183 -14.79 21.62 -12.40
N GLN A 184 -16.12 21.54 -12.47
CA GLN A 184 -16.85 20.26 -12.55
C GLN A 184 -16.44 19.43 -13.78
N GLU A 185 -16.26 20.06 -14.94
CA GLU A 185 -15.79 19.40 -16.16
C GLU A 185 -14.28 19.10 -16.15
N SER A 186 -13.50 19.87 -15.36
CA SER A 186 -12.05 19.66 -15.21
C SER A 186 -11.73 18.58 -14.17
N MET A 187 -12.64 18.30 -13.25
CA MET A 187 -12.41 17.46 -12.06
C MET A 187 -11.97 16.04 -12.41
N ALA A 188 -12.56 15.42 -13.45
CA ALA A 188 -12.16 14.07 -13.86
C ALA A 188 -10.67 14.00 -14.24
N SER A 189 -10.17 15.00 -14.96
CA SER A 189 -8.76 15.05 -15.37
C SER A 189 -7.81 15.33 -14.20
N ILE A 190 -8.25 16.16 -13.25
CA ILE A 190 -7.49 16.43 -12.02
C ILE A 190 -7.44 15.17 -11.15
N ARG A 191 -8.56 14.46 -11.01
CA ARG A 191 -8.65 13.21 -10.23
C ARG A 191 -7.71 12.14 -10.78
N SER A 192 -7.57 12.02 -12.10
CA SER A 192 -6.59 11.10 -12.68
C SER A 192 -5.15 11.40 -12.28
N GLY A 193 -4.81 12.66 -12.00
CA GLY A 193 -3.49 13.02 -11.46
C GLY A 193 -3.29 12.52 -10.02
N PHE A 194 -4.34 12.56 -9.21
CA PHE A 194 -4.36 11.96 -7.87
C PHE A 194 -4.22 10.43 -7.95
N GLU A 195 -5.02 9.77 -8.77
CA GLU A 195 -4.97 8.30 -8.95
C GLU A 195 -3.58 7.81 -9.41
N ASP A 196 -2.90 8.57 -10.28
CA ASP A 196 -1.54 8.26 -10.72
C ASP A 196 -0.50 8.36 -9.59
N ILE A 197 -0.52 9.45 -8.81
CA ILE A 197 0.42 9.61 -7.69
C ILE A 197 0.14 8.61 -6.56
N MET A 198 -1.13 8.29 -6.29
CA MET A 198 -1.44 7.28 -5.27
C MET A 198 -0.92 5.90 -5.67
N LYS A 199 -0.79 5.63 -6.98
CA LYS A 199 -0.12 4.43 -7.50
C LYS A 199 1.40 4.54 -7.48
N ASN A 200 1.94 5.70 -7.82
CA ASN A 200 3.37 5.95 -7.97
C ASN A 200 3.81 7.10 -7.06
N GLY A 201 4.16 6.76 -5.81
CA GLY A 201 4.64 7.74 -4.84
C GLY A 201 5.97 8.42 -5.23
N PRO A 202 6.27 9.60 -4.68
CA PRO A 202 7.41 10.43 -5.08
C PRO A 202 8.79 9.85 -4.71
N LEU A 203 8.89 9.07 -3.63
CA LEU A 203 10.17 8.58 -3.13
C LEU A 203 10.70 7.43 -3.95
N ALA A 204 9.90 6.40 -4.20
CA ALA A 204 10.36 5.13 -4.74
C ALA A 204 9.35 4.47 -5.70
N TYR A 205 8.33 5.21 -6.15
CA TYR A 205 7.22 4.69 -6.97
C TYR A 205 6.53 3.51 -6.28
N GLU A 206 6.44 3.56 -4.95
CA GLU A 206 5.61 2.64 -4.17
C GLU A 206 4.20 3.22 -4.00
N PHE A 207 3.22 2.35 -3.71
CA PHE A 207 1.86 2.80 -3.49
C PHE A 207 1.77 3.75 -2.29
N CYS A 208 1.04 4.84 -2.44
CA CYS A 208 0.78 5.75 -1.34
C CYS A 208 -0.26 5.18 -0.36
N ARG A 209 -0.17 5.57 0.91
CA ARG A 209 -1.13 5.20 1.95
C ARG A 209 -1.30 6.32 2.97
N GLY A 210 -2.53 6.56 3.38
CA GLY A 210 -2.85 7.48 4.47
C GLY A 210 -2.65 8.94 4.11
N ILE A 211 -2.92 9.33 2.86
CA ILE A 211 -2.74 10.70 2.39
C ILE A 211 -4.09 11.33 2.03
N LYS A 212 -4.31 12.55 2.53
CA LYS A 212 -5.37 13.44 2.07
C LYS A 212 -4.79 14.49 1.14
N CYS A 213 -5.28 14.55 -0.09
CA CYS A 213 -4.93 15.58 -1.07
C CYS A 213 -6.08 16.57 -1.21
N THR A 214 -5.87 17.84 -0.87
CA THR A 214 -6.87 18.90 -0.95
C THR A 214 -6.61 19.80 -2.15
N LEU A 215 -7.56 19.87 -3.07
CA LEU A 215 -7.59 20.91 -4.11
C LEU A 215 -8.08 22.22 -3.48
N THR A 216 -7.15 23.15 -3.24
CA THR A 216 -7.44 24.42 -2.54
C THR A 216 -7.86 25.53 -3.49
N ASN A 217 -7.30 25.54 -4.71
CA ASN A 217 -7.64 26.52 -5.73
C ASN A 217 -7.35 25.97 -7.14
N TYR A 218 -8.06 26.51 -8.13
CA TYR A 218 -7.89 26.18 -9.54
C TYR A 218 -8.17 27.42 -10.39
N VAL A 219 -7.25 27.73 -11.32
CA VAL A 219 -7.41 28.81 -12.30
C VAL A 219 -7.50 28.17 -13.68
N PRO A 220 -8.72 27.94 -14.20
CA PRO A 220 -8.93 27.39 -15.53
C PRO A 220 -8.77 28.44 -16.63
N HIS A 221 -8.34 27.99 -17.81
CA HIS A 221 -8.55 28.72 -19.05
C HIS A 221 -10.03 28.65 -19.49
N GLU A 222 -10.57 29.63 -20.21
CA GLU A 222 -11.97 29.61 -20.63
C GLU A 222 -12.24 28.49 -21.66
N ASP A 223 -11.40 28.40 -22.69
CA ASP A 223 -11.53 27.42 -23.77
C ASP A 223 -11.26 25.97 -23.30
N PRO A 224 -12.23 25.03 -23.47
CA PRO A 224 -12.07 23.61 -23.19
C PRO A 224 -10.87 22.95 -23.91
N ALA A 225 -10.48 23.43 -25.10
CA ALA A 225 -9.33 22.90 -25.84
C ALA A 225 -8.01 23.05 -25.05
N HIS A 226 -7.94 24.04 -24.16
CA HIS A 226 -6.78 24.27 -23.30
C HIS A 226 -6.88 23.56 -21.94
N ARG A 227 -7.97 22.83 -21.67
CA ARG A 227 -8.27 22.10 -20.42
C ARG A 227 -8.42 20.60 -20.61
N THR A 228 -7.81 20.07 -21.66
CA THR A 228 -7.83 18.63 -21.95
C THR A 228 -7.09 17.82 -20.88
N TYR A 229 -7.36 16.52 -20.87
CA TYR A 229 -6.70 15.54 -20.00
C TYR A 229 -5.16 15.68 -20.02
N ALA A 230 -4.57 15.82 -21.21
CA ALA A 230 -3.13 15.97 -21.41
C ALA A 230 -2.54 17.24 -20.77
N GLN A 231 -3.38 18.21 -20.40
CA GLN A 231 -2.95 19.45 -19.74
C GLN A 231 -3.16 19.39 -18.23
N LEU A 232 -4.33 18.93 -17.79
CA LEU A 232 -4.72 18.97 -16.38
C LEU A 232 -4.15 17.81 -15.56
N MET A 233 -4.10 16.60 -16.11
CA MET A 233 -3.57 15.44 -15.38
C MET A 233 -2.10 15.64 -14.99
N PRO A 234 -1.19 16.03 -15.91
CA PRO A 234 0.22 16.28 -15.54
C PRO A 234 0.38 17.45 -14.57
N ALA A 235 -0.45 18.49 -14.70
CA ALA A 235 -0.42 19.64 -13.79
C ALA A 235 -0.79 19.24 -12.36
N SER A 236 -1.87 18.48 -12.22
CA SER A 236 -2.35 17.96 -10.93
C SER A 236 -1.33 17.00 -10.31
N ARG A 237 -0.82 16.06 -11.11
CA ARG A 237 0.24 15.13 -10.71
C ARG A 237 1.46 15.86 -10.16
N ARG A 238 1.95 16.89 -10.86
CA ARG A 238 3.08 17.73 -10.42
C ARG A 238 2.78 18.48 -9.13
N ALA A 239 1.58 19.05 -8.98
CA ALA A 239 1.18 19.77 -7.76
C ALA A 239 1.19 18.84 -6.53
N ILE A 240 0.59 17.65 -6.65
CA ILE A 240 0.55 16.65 -5.58
C ILE A 240 1.97 16.17 -5.27
N LEU A 241 2.77 15.87 -6.28
CA LEU A 241 4.14 15.39 -6.11
C LEU A 241 5.01 16.44 -5.38
N GLY A 242 4.94 17.71 -5.78
CA GLY A 242 5.65 18.80 -5.10
C GLY A 242 5.17 19.02 -3.66
N ALA A 243 3.87 18.89 -3.41
CA ALA A 243 3.31 18.95 -2.06
C ALA A 243 3.79 17.77 -1.20
N MET A 244 3.78 16.54 -1.71
CA MET A 244 4.24 15.36 -0.98
C MET A 244 5.73 15.41 -0.64
N LEU A 245 6.57 15.87 -1.57
CA LEU A 245 8.01 16.03 -1.34
C LEU A 245 8.34 17.08 -0.27
N THR A 246 7.49 18.10 -0.11
CA THR A 246 7.64 19.12 0.95
C THR A 246 7.01 18.71 2.29
N ALA A 247 6.18 17.66 2.29
CA ALA A 247 5.43 17.13 3.44
C ALA A 247 6.21 16.13 4.31
N ASN A 248 7.55 16.16 4.26
CA ASN A 248 8.44 15.20 4.92
C ASN A 248 8.03 13.74 4.63
N PRO A 249 8.13 13.31 3.36
CA PRO A 249 7.66 11.99 2.94
C PRO A 249 8.49 10.87 3.57
N THR A 250 7.86 9.73 3.80
CA THR A 250 8.50 8.54 4.41
C THR A 250 7.96 7.26 3.78
N LEU A 251 8.74 6.19 3.90
CA LEU A 251 8.25 4.84 3.63
C LEU A 251 7.57 4.26 4.87
N LEU A 252 6.54 3.47 4.64
CA LEU A 252 5.90 2.60 5.60
C LEU A 252 6.32 1.15 5.32
N GLU A 253 6.79 0.46 6.36
CA GLU A 253 7.02 -0.98 6.36
C GLU A 253 5.85 -1.72 7.01
N PRO A 254 5.49 -2.91 6.54
CA PRO A 254 4.47 -3.73 7.18
C PRO A 254 5.05 -4.41 8.43
N VAL A 255 4.33 -4.29 9.53
CA VAL A 255 4.65 -4.93 10.81
C VAL A 255 3.73 -6.12 11.00
N LEU A 256 4.34 -7.26 11.31
CA LEU A 256 3.64 -8.50 11.61
C LEU A 256 3.50 -8.65 13.12
N GLY A 257 2.31 -8.99 13.59
CA GLY A 257 2.13 -9.55 14.92
C GLY A 257 2.63 -11.00 14.91
N ILE A 258 3.49 -11.34 15.85
CA ILE A 258 4.01 -12.70 16.03
C ILE A 258 3.53 -13.26 17.36
N GLU A 259 2.92 -14.45 17.32
CA GLU A 259 2.56 -15.22 18.51
C GLU A 259 3.39 -16.49 18.53
N VAL A 260 4.19 -16.68 19.58
CA VAL A 260 5.06 -17.84 19.76
C VAL A 260 4.59 -18.63 20.98
N LYS A 261 4.40 -19.93 20.82
CA LYS A 261 4.03 -20.89 21.85
C LYS A 261 5.17 -21.87 22.07
N GLY A 262 5.55 -22.09 23.32
CA GLY A 262 6.59 -23.07 23.65
C GLY A 262 6.81 -23.25 25.15
N PRO A 263 7.74 -24.14 25.53
CA PRO A 263 8.14 -24.33 26.92
C PRO A 263 8.69 -23.05 27.56
N THR A 264 8.44 -22.85 28.86
CA THR A 264 8.86 -21.67 29.65
C THR A 264 10.38 -21.45 29.64
N GLU A 265 11.15 -22.52 29.49
CA GLU A 265 12.62 -22.46 29.38
C GLU A 265 13.10 -21.68 28.14
N LEU A 266 12.27 -21.59 27.09
CA LEU A 266 12.63 -20.98 25.81
C LEU A 266 12.28 -19.50 25.72
N ILE A 267 11.73 -18.90 26.79
CA ILE A 267 11.36 -17.47 26.80
C ILE A 267 12.54 -16.59 26.42
N GLY A 268 13.72 -16.84 27.01
CA GLY A 268 14.92 -16.07 26.71
C GLY A 268 15.37 -16.20 25.25
N ALA A 269 15.35 -17.42 24.72
CA ALA A 269 15.72 -17.69 23.33
C ALA A 269 14.78 -16.99 22.34
N VAL A 270 13.46 -17.14 22.52
CA VAL A 270 12.44 -16.51 21.66
C VAL A 270 12.53 -14.98 21.74
N THR A 271 12.68 -14.43 22.95
CA THR A 271 12.81 -12.98 23.15
C THR A 271 14.06 -12.43 22.45
N GLY A 272 15.17 -13.17 22.50
CA GLY A 272 16.39 -12.83 21.79
C GLY A 272 16.22 -12.81 20.27
N VAL A 273 15.52 -13.80 19.70
CA VAL A 273 15.21 -13.85 18.26
C VAL A 273 14.34 -12.67 17.84
N ILE A 274 13.26 -12.38 18.57
CA ILE A 274 12.35 -11.26 18.25
C ILE A 274 13.13 -9.93 18.32
N SER A 275 13.88 -9.71 19.40
CA SER A 275 14.63 -8.45 19.60
C SER A 275 15.74 -8.27 18.57
N GLY A 276 16.42 -9.35 18.18
CA GLY A 276 17.46 -9.33 17.14
C GLY A 276 16.93 -8.95 15.75
N LYS A 277 15.63 -9.10 15.53
CA LYS A 277 14.92 -8.80 14.27
C LYS A 277 14.16 -7.48 14.30
N ARG A 278 14.68 -6.48 15.05
CA ARG A 278 14.00 -5.19 15.34
C ARG A 278 12.59 -5.35 15.92
N GLY A 279 12.27 -6.52 16.46
CA GLY A 279 10.96 -6.81 16.98
C GLY A 279 10.78 -6.26 18.39
N LYS A 280 9.53 -5.95 18.73
CA LYS A 280 9.13 -5.49 20.06
C LYS A 280 8.29 -6.57 20.72
N LEU A 281 8.66 -6.91 21.95
CA LEU A 281 7.83 -7.75 22.81
C LEU A 281 6.61 -6.96 23.29
N VAL A 282 5.42 -7.54 23.17
CA VAL A 282 4.16 -6.93 23.59
C VAL A 282 3.68 -7.56 24.90
N ASN A 283 3.66 -8.89 24.97
CA ASN A 283 3.11 -9.61 26.11
C ASN A 283 3.77 -10.99 26.28
N ILE A 284 3.82 -11.47 27.51
CA ILE A 284 4.22 -12.85 27.83
C ILE A 284 3.17 -13.40 28.79
N GLU A 285 2.42 -14.39 28.34
CA GLU A 285 1.43 -15.09 29.15
C GLU A 285 1.95 -16.50 29.47
N GLN A 286 2.17 -16.80 30.74
CA GLN A 286 2.52 -18.14 31.19
C GLN A 286 1.24 -18.89 31.55
N LYS A 287 1.01 -20.01 30.86
CA LYS A 287 0.00 -21.02 31.21
C LYS A 287 0.74 -22.21 31.83
N GLU A 288 0.04 -23.04 32.59
CA GLU A 288 0.64 -24.09 33.44
C GLU A 288 1.77 -24.91 32.77
N VAL A 289 1.63 -25.24 31.48
CA VAL A 289 2.60 -26.08 30.75
C VAL A 289 3.20 -25.37 29.51
N LEU A 290 2.72 -24.17 29.15
CA LEU A 290 3.17 -23.47 27.94
C LEU A 290 3.22 -21.96 28.16
N THR A 291 4.19 -21.31 27.53
CA THR A 291 4.25 -19.86 27.47
C THR A 291 3.81 -19.38 26.09
N VAL A 292 2.95 -18.36 26.08
CA VAL A 292 2.57 -17.61 24.88
C VAL A 292 3.33 -16.28 24.92
N ILE A 293 4.10 -16.01 23.87
CA ILE A 293 4.90 -14.81 23.72
C ILE A 293 4.34 -14.05 22.52
N GLU A 294 3.85 -12.84 22.76
CA GLU A 294 3.31 -11.97 21.73
C GLU A 294 4.30 -10.84 21.45
N GLY A 295 4.53 -10.57 20.19
CA GLY A 295 5.41 -9.51 19.74
C GLY A 295 4.99 -8.90 18.41
N GLU A 296 5.79 -7.96 17.98
CA GLU A 296 5.70 -7.29 16.68
C GLU A 296 7.05 -7.39 16.00
N VAL A 297 7.08 -7.70 14.71
CA VAL A 297 8.31 -7.80 13.93
C VAL A 297 8.08 -7.20 12.53
N PRO A 298 8.99 -6.34 12.02
CA PRO A 298 8.88 -5.87 10.64
C PRO A 298 8.97 -7.04 9.66
N ALA A 299 8.13 -7.08 8.64
CA ALA A 299 8.12 -8.17 7.66
C ALA A 299 9.49 -8.34 6.96
N ALA A 300 10.23 -7.24 6.78
CA ALA A 300 11.58 -7.21 6.20
C ALA A 300 12.61 -8.03 7.01
N GLU A 301 12.34 -8.33 8.27
CA GLU A 301 13.25 -9.08 9.14
C GLU A 301 12.85 -10.57 9.24
N THR A 302 11.80 -10.98 8.51
CA THR A 302 11.22 -12.32 8.65
C THR A 302 11.70 -13.36 7.63
N PHE A 303 12.59 -12.99 6.71
CA PHE A 303 13.06 -13.89 5.64
C PHE A 303 13.70 -15.19 6.14
N ASP A 304 14.50 -15.10 7.19
CA ASP A 304 15.23 -16.18 7.86
C ASP A 304 14.60 -16.54 9.23
N LEU A 305 13.43 -15.98 9.57
CA LEU A 305 12.79 -16.21 10.86
C LEU A 305 12.57 -17.70 11.15
N SER A 306 12.16 -18.47 10.14
CA SER A 306 11.92 -19.90 10.28
C SER A 306 13.16 -20.70 10.65
N GLU A 307 14.33 -20.32 10.11
CA GLU A 307 15.60 -20.99 10.39
C GLU A 307 16.11 -20.59 11.78
N VAL A 308 16.16 -19.28 12.05
CA VAL A 308 16.66 -18.73 13.31
C VAL A 308 15.81 -19.18 14.50
N MET A 309 14.48 -19.15 14.38
CA MET A 309 13.58 -19.56 15.45
C MET A 309 13.72 -21.05 15.76
N ARG A 310 13.81 -21.93 14.74
CA ARG A 310 14.02 -23.37 14.96
C ARG A 310 15.36 -23.65 15.60
N GLY A 311 16.44 -23.00 15.14
CA GLY A 311 17.77 -23.14 15.71
C GLY A 311 17.83 -22.74 17.18
N ALA A 312 17.25 -21.60 17.53
CA ALA A 312 17.22 -21.08 18.90
C ALA A 312 16.36 -21.92 19.86
N THR A 313 15.35 -22.63 19.35
CA THR A 313 14.35 -23.34 20.17
C THR A 313 14.46 -24.86 20.08
N ALA A 314 15.46 -25.37 19.35
CA ALA A 314 15.59 -26.78 18.99
C ALA A 314 14.29 -27.36 18.39
N GLY A 315 13.55 -26.53 17.64
CA GLY A 315 12.28 -26.88 17.01
C GLY A 315 11.09 -27.06 17.95
N LYS A 316 11.22 -26.72 19.23
CA LYS A 316 10.14 -26.88 20.23
C LYS A 316 9.12 -25.73 20.24
N ALA A 317 9.46 -24.59 19.66
CA ALA A 317 8.54 -23.46 19.55
C ALA A 317 7.68 -23.56 18.30
N VAL A 318 6.41 -23.20 18.45
CA VAL A 318 5.45 -23.05 17.36
C VAL A 318 5.06 -21.58 17.29
N TRP A 319 5.05 -20.99 16.11
CA TRP A 319 4.65 -19.59 15.97
C TRP A 319 3.69 -19.39 14.79
N ASN A 320 2.95 -18.30 14.86
CA ASN A 320 2.19 -17.77 13.75
C ASN A 320 2.49 -16.28 13.60
N THR A 321 2.24 -15.75 12.40
CA THR A 321 2.36 -14.33 12.10
C THR A 321 1.10 -13.86 11.39
N HIS A 322 0.65 -12.65 11.71
CA HIS A 322 -0.43 -11.97 10.98
C HIS A 322 -0.04 -10.53 10.72
N PHE A 323 -0.57 -9.93 9.66
CA PHE A 323 -0.39 -8.50 9.43
C PHE A 323 -1.04 -7.70 10.57
N LYS A 324 -0.27 -6.79 11.18
CA LYS A 324 -0.76 -5.96 12.30
C LYS A 324 -1.04 -4.53 11.85
N LEU A 325 -0.01 -3.85 11.32
CA LEU A 325 -0.11 -2.44 10.94
C LEU A 325 1.00 -2.03 9.97
N TRP A 326 0.84 -0.86 9.38
CA TRP A 326 1.90 -0.15 8.66
C TRP A 326 2.60 0.82 9.59
N GLN A 327 3.94 0.76 9.65
CA GLN A 327 4.75 1.63 10.49
C GLN A 327 5.76 2.39 9.65
N ALA A 328 6.03 3.64 10.02
CA ALA A 328 7.06 4.42 9.34
C ALA A 328 8.46 3.81 9.56
N VAL A 329 9.20 3.65 8.46
CA VAL A 329 10.59 3.19 8.48
C VAL A 329 11.44 4.14 9.33
N PRO A 330 12.36 3.62 10.16
CA PRO A 330 13.30 4.45 10.92
C PRO A 330 14.09 5.42 10.03
N THR A 331 14.27 6.66 10.49
CA THR A 331 14.90 7.74 9.70
C THR A 331 16.30 7.40 9.18
N ASN A 332 17.08 6.62 9.95
CA ASN A 332 18.42 6.17 9.57
C ASN A 332 18.42 5.13 8.45
N MET A 333 17.32 4.39 8.26
CA MET A 333 17.17 3.36 7.23
C MET A 333 16.46 3.88 5.97
N LEU A 334 15.72 4.99 6.09
CA LEU A 334 14.87 5.51 5.02
C LEU A 334 15.63 5.78 3.71
N TYR A 335 16.66 6.63 3.71
CA TYR A 335 17.39 7.00 2.48
C TYR A 335 18.14 5.84 1.83
N PRO A 336 18.87 4.98 2.58
CA PRO A 336 19.46 3.77 2.01
C PRO A 336 18.42 2.87 1.33
N LEU A 337 17.28 2.64 1.99
CA LEU A 337 16.20 1.79 1.47
C LEU A 337 15.55 2.40 0.22
N VAL A 338 15.25 3.70 0.24
CA VAL A 338 14.71 4.42 -0.94
C VAL A 338 15.68 4.29 -2.12
N THR A 339 16.98 4.47 -1.89
CA THR A 339 18.01 4.33 -2.93
C THR A 339 18.03 2.93 -3.53
N GLU A 340 17.92 1.90 -2.69
CA GLU A 340 17.89 0.50 -3.11
C GLU A 340 16.66 0.19 -3.97
N ILE A 341 15.46 0.59 -3.49
CA ILE A 341 14.20 0.37 -4.22
C ILE A 341 14.25 1.08 -5.58
N ARG A 342 14.74 2.32 -5.62
CA ARG A 342 14.85 3.11 -6.85
C ARG A 342 15.81 2.45 -7.85
N LYS A 343 16.98 1.99 -7.42
CA LYS A 343 17.93 1.26 -8.27
C LYS A 343 17.31 -0.02 -8.85
N ARG A 344 16.58 -0.77 -8.03
CA ARG A 344 15.88 -1.99 -8.46
C ARG A 344 14.84 -1.71 -9.55
N LYS A 345 14.14 -0.58 -9.46
CA LYS A 345 13.14 -0.12 -10.45
C LYS A 345 13.75 0.63 -11.64
N GLY A 346 15.08 0.74 -11.74
CA GLY A 346 15.74 1.49 -12.82
C GLY A 346 15.55 3.01 -12.74
N LEU A 347 15.19 3.54 -11.57
CA LEU A 347 15.03 4.98 -11.32
C LEU A 347 16.36 5.62 -10.90
N SER A 348 16.44 6.96 -10.99
CA SER A 348 17.56 7.72 -10.41
C SER A 348 17.72 7.37 -8.93
N PRO A 349 18.94 7.16 -8.39
CA PRO A 349 19.14 6.78 -6.98
C PRO A 349 18.53 7.75 -5.97
N GLU A 350 18.50 9.04 -6.29
CA GLU A 350 17.95 10.08 -5.42
C GLU A 350 16.50 10.40 -5.81
N PRO A 351 15.60 10.63 -4.82
CA PRO A 351 14.29 11.20 -5.07
C PRO A 351 14.40 12.56 -5.77
N PRO A 352 13.40 12.92 -6.60
CA PRO A 352 13.45 14.17 -7.34
C PRO A 352 13.27 15.36 -6.39
N ASN A 353 13.83 16.52 -6.74
CA ASN A 353 13.79 17.69 -5.88
C ASN A 353 12.40 18.36 -5.94
N PRO A 354 11.76 18.71 -4.80
CA PRO A 354 10.47 19.42 -4.81
C PRO A 354 10.47 20.69 -5.67
N ALA A 355 11.60 21.41 -5.76
CA ALA A 355 11.72 22.63 -6.56
C ALA A 355 11.49 22.43 -8.07
N GLU A 356 11.61 21.19 -8.58
CA GLU A 356 11.35 20.86 -9.99
C GLU A 356 9.84 20.82 -10.32
N PHE A 357 8.99 20.72 -9.30
CA PHE A 357 7.55 20.53 -9.41
C PHE A 357 6.74 21.73 -8.93
N ILE A 358 7.34 22.58 -8.10
CA ILE A 358 6.72 23.79 -7.57
C ILE A 358 7.00 24.95 -8.52
N ASP A 359 5.97 25.40 -9.23
CA ASP A 359 6.09 26.59 -10.06
C ASP A 359 6.02 27.84 -9.17
N LYS A 360 6.91 28.81 -9.41
CA LYS A 360 6.83 30.14 -8.78
C LYS A 360 5.71 30.94 -9.44
N GLU A 361 5.00 31.73 -8.64
CA GLU A 361 3.84 32.52 -9.08
C GLU A 361 4.11 33.43 -10.28
#